data_AF-X1RRX9-F1
#
_entry.id   AF-X1RRX9-F1
#
_cell.length_a   1.000
_cell.length_b   1.000
_cell.length_c   1.000
_cell.angle_alpha   90.00
_cell.angle_beta   90.00
_cell.angle_gamma   90.00
#
_symmetry.space_group_name_H-M   'P 1'
#
loop_
_entity.id
_entity.type
_entity.pdbx_description
1 polymer ?
#
loop_
_entity_poly.entity_id
_entity_poly.type
_entity_poly.pdbx_seq_one_letter_code
_entity_poly.pdbx_strand_id
1 'polypeptide(L)'
;YDVYESFEHGIDTEAINRFEPGVGNKVVMVEKMGLFHMMRANDFDRRLDAILICTEGFSTEAARLIMVGAAAQGLPICILHDYDINGLLIHDTLLEPTKRRDSFIEGTTYDLGFTYEQLKTLMKRPEPVELKAGDRGKLRGLLADAKVSSEEYEFLLKYRVELNALTPLELLRWLEAELEQRELWKTIPDEVQLREEAESQMRAELSDYRIGLASDVAVSILEELGLDRARELIDGIESYAQDRAMEEIDWPYVESKASVDELVERLKKRPENYWKHTARVMGLEEAAPFKDEMDKESVDVI
;
A
#
# COMPACT_ATOMS: atom_id res chain seq x y z
N TYR A 1 8.53 10.13 -2.19
CA TYR A 1 9.99 10.04 -2.27
C TYR A 1 10.46 9.26 -1.04
N ASP A 2 10.99 8.06 -1.11
CA ASP A 2 10.76 6.96 -2.03
C ASP A 2 10.91 5.72 -1.14
N VAL A 3 9.79 5.12 -0.70
CA VAL A 3 9.83 3.92 0.15
C VAL A 3 10.57 2.79 -0.61
N TYR A 4 10.64 2.89 -1.94
CA TYR A 4 11.15 1.89 -2.86
C TYR A 4 12.67 1.93 -3.07
N GLU A 5 13.33 3.09 -3.00
CA GLU A 5 14.79 3.18 -3.18
C GLU A 5 15.57 2.52 -2.01
N SER A 6 14.97 2.47 -0.82
CA SER A 6 15.61 1.87 0.35
C SER A 6 15.68 0.33 0.34
N PHE A 7 14.95 -0.34 -0.57
CA PHE A 7 14.93 -1.81 -0.64
C PHE A 7 16.00 -2.41 -1.57
N GLU A 8 16.66 -1.60 -2.40
CA GLU A 8 17.71 -2.08 -3.32
C GLU A 8 19.08 -2.27 -2.62
N HIS A 9 19.29 -1.68 -1.44
CA HIS A 9 20.59 -1.68 -0.76
C HIS A 9 20.51 -2.22 0.67
N GLY A 10 20.50 -3.55 0.81
CA GLY A 10 20.75 -4.25 2.08
C GLY A 10 19.69 -3.97 3.16
N ILE A 11 18.83 -4.95 3.43
CA ILE A 11 17.69 -4.79 4.34
C ILE A 11 18.17 -4.37 5.73
N ASP A 12 17.94 -3.10 6.05
CA ASP A 12 18.05 -2.55 7.39
C ASP A 12 16.75 -2.85 8.14
N THR A 13 16.88 -3.28 9.39
CA THR A 13 15.78 -3.56 10.33
C THR A 13 14.81 -2.39 10.48
N GLU A 14 15.21 -1.17 10.10
CA GLU A 14 14.35 0.01 9.99
C GLU A 14 13.19 -0.13 8.98
N ALA A 15 13.30 -0.98 7.96
CA ALA A 15 12.22 -1.18 6.98
C ALA A 15 10.91 -1.64 7.63
N ILE A 16 11.01 -2.31 8.79
CA ILE A 16 9.87 -2.80 9.58
C ILE A 16 9.16 -1.64 10.31
N ASN A 17 9.84 -0.54 10.62
CA ASN A 17 9.22 0.64 11.26
C ASN A 17 8.56 1.60 10.26
N ARG A 18 8.65 1.32 8.96
CA ARG A 18 8.08 2.12 7.87
C ARG A 18 6.70 1.65 7.41
N PHE A 19 6.12 0.68 8.12
CA PHE A 19 4.74 0.25 7.93
C PHE A 19 3.80 1.29 8.53
N GLU A 20 3.67 2.43 7.86
CA GLU A 20 2.72 3.47 8.27
C GLU A 20 1.28 2.98 8.10
N PRO A 21 0.43 3.05 9.13
CA PRO A 21 -1.00 2.81 8.98
C PRO A 21 -1.57 3.68 7.85
N GLY A 22 -2.21 3.05 6.87
CA GLY A 22 -2.72 3.71 5.66
C GLY A 22 -1.83 3.60 4.43
N VAL A 23 -0.70 2.88 4.50
CA VAL A 23 0.13 2.48 3.35
C VAL A 23 0.26 0.94 3.36
N GLY A 24 -0.79 0.25 2.93
CA GLY A 24 -0.87 -1.20 2.93
C GLY A 24 -1.37 -1.81 4.24
N ASN A 25 -2.30 -2.77 4.15
CA ASN A 25 -2.80 -3.53 5.31
C ASN A 25 -2.36 -5.01 5.32
N LYS A 26 -1.53 -5.39 4.37
CA LYS A 26 -1.04 -6.76 4.17
C LYS A 26 0.24 -6.75 3.37
N VAL A 27 0.97 -7.85 3.45
CA VAL A 27 2.12 -8.13 2.60
C VAL A 27 1.69 -9.12 1.52
N VAL A 28 2.00 -8.83 0.26
CA VAL A 28 1.90 -9.78 -0.85
C VAL A 28 3.32 -10.15 -1.26
N MET A 29 3.71 -11.37 -0.92
CA MET A 29 4.95 -11.99 -1.36
C MET A 29 4.74 -12.58 -2.76
N VAL A 30 5.64 -12.22 -3.68
CA VAL A 30 5.62 -12.62 -5.08
C VAL A 30 6.85 -13.48 -5.34
N GLU A 31 6.64 -14.70 -5.82
CA GLU A 31 7.76 -15.62 -6.08
C GLU A 31 8.71 -15.07 -7.16
N LYS A 32 8.16 -14.63 -8.29
CA LYS A 32 8.93 -14.30 -9.51
C LYS A 32 9.20 -12.80 -9.68
N MET A 33 10.45 -12.44 -10.00
CA MET A 33 10.85 -11.02 -10.20
C MET A 33 10.11 -10.36 -11.37
N GLY A 34 9.91 -11.07 -12.48
CA GLY A 34 9.21 -10.53 -13.64
C GLY A 34 7.76 -10.14 -13.33
N LEU A 35 7.08 -10.95 -12.52
CA LEU A 35 5.71 -10.69 -12.08
C LEU A 35 5.68 -9.50 -11.12
N PHE A 36 6.63 -9.44 -10.18
CA PHE A 36 6.77 -8.32 -9.25
C PHE A 36 6.93 -6.98 -10.00
N HIS A 37 7.85 -6.89 -10.97
CA HIS A 37 8.03 -5.65 -11.75
C HIS A 37 6.77 -5.25 -12.52
N MET A 38 6.04 -6.22 -13.08
CA MET A 38 4.78 -5.96 -13.75
C MET A 38 3.74 -5.39 -12.76
N MET A 39 3.59 -6.00 -11.58
CA MET A 39 2.66 -5.54 -10.55
C MET A 39 2.97 -4.11 -10.09
N ARG A 40 4.27 -3.80 -9.92
CA ARG A 40 4.76 -2.46 -9.59
C ARG A 40 4.44 -1.44 -10.68
N ALA A 41 4.69 -1.79 -11.94
CA ALA A 41 4.41 -0.90 -13.08
C ALA A 41 2.92 -0.62 -13.30
N ASN A 42 2.03 -1.37 -12.63
CA ASN A 42 0.57 -1.24 -12.72
C ASN A 42 -0.07 -0.87 -11.36
N ASP A 43 0.72 -0.33 -10.42
CA ASP A 43 0.29 0.19 -9.11
C ASP A 43 -0.48 -0.82 -8.24
N PHE A 44 -0.16 -2.12 -8.33
CA PHE A 44 -0.85 -3.15 -7.53
C PHE A 44 -0.72 -2.92 -6.02
N ASP A 45 0.42 -2.41 -5.57
CA ASP A 45 0.65 -2.01 -4.17
C ASP A 45 -0.42 -1.03 -3.68
N ARG A 46 -0.72 -0.02 -4.49
CA ARG A 46 -1.72 0.98 -4.14
C ARG A 46 -3.12 0.45 -4.29
N ARG A 47 -3.40 -0.21 -5.42
CA ARG A 47 -4.74 -0.69 -5.78
C ARG A 47 -5.24 -1.76 -4.82
N LEU A 48 -4.35 -2.68 -4.45
CA LEU A 48 -4.64 -3.72 -3.47
C LEU A 48 -4.47 -3.25 -2.04
N ASP A 49 -3.95 -2.05 -1.78
CA ASP A 49 -3.53 -1.60 -0.45
C ASP A 49 -2.63 -2.65 0.23
N ALA A 50 -1.54 -2.96 -0.45
CA ALA A 50 -0.63 -4.04 -0.11
C ALA A 50 0.82 -3.61 -0.24
N ILE A 51 1.66 -4.24 0.56
CA ILE A 51 3.11 -4.13 0.51
C ILE A 51 3.62 -5.27 -0.34
N LEU A 52 4.30 -4.97 -1.46
CA LEU A 52 4.81 -6.01 -2.35
C LEU A 52 6.25 -6.38 -1.98
N ILE A 53 6.53 -7.67 -1.86
CA ILE A 53 7.88 -8.23 -1.63
C ILE A 53 8.13 -9.29 -2.70
N CYS A 54 9.36 -9.40 -3.23
CA CYS A 54 9.73 -10.49 -4.13
C CYS A 54 10.90 -11.31 -3.59
N THR A 55 10.81 -12.64 -3.60
CA THR A 55 11.86 -13.49 -3.02
C THR A 55 13.03 -13.80 -3.94
N GLU A 56 12.85 -13.75 -5.26
CA GLU A 56 13.88 -14.11 -6.25
C GLU A 56 14.97 -13.00 -6.42
N GLY A 57 14.81 -11.85 -5.77
CA GLY A 57 15.77 -10.72 -5.75
C GLY A 57 16.49 -10.47 -4.41
N PHE A 58 16.14 -11.19 -3.33
CA PHE A 58 16.80 -11.09 -2.02
C PHE A 58 17.56 -12.37 -1.67
N SER A 59 18.42 -12.32 -0.64
CA SER A 59 18.69 -13.56 0.08
C SER A 59 17.35 -14.03 0.66
N THR A 60 17.02 -15.31 0.46
CA THR A 60 15.75 -15.88 0.92
C THR A 60 15.51 -15.69 2.43
N GLU A 61 16.59 -15.52 3.21
CA GLU A 61 16.50 -15.20 4.64
C GLU A 61 16.04 -13.77 4.89
N ALA A 62 16.55 -12.79 4.14
CA ALA A 62 16.24 -11.40 4.39
C ALA A 62 14.79 -11.07 4.03
N ALA A 63 14.28 -11.59 2.90
CA ALA A 63 12.85 -11.49 2.58
C ALA A 63 11.99 -12.18 3.64
N ARG A 64 12.44 -13.33 4.17
CA ARG A 64 11.74 -14.03 5.25
C ARG A 64 11.70 -13.21 6.54
N LEU A 65 12.81 -12.61 6.96
CA LEU A 65 12.86 -11.79 8.17
C LEU A 65 11.93 -10.57 8.08
N ILE A 66 11.81 -9.95 6.90
CA ILE A 66 10.82 -8.87 6.70
C ILE A 66 9.40 -9.41 6.91
N MET A 67 9.06 -10.55 6.31
CA MET A 67 7.72 -11.13 6.48
C MET A 67 7.44 -11.54 7.93
N VAL A 68 8.44 -12.06 8.65
CA VAL A 68 8.34 -12.36 10.09
C VAL A 68 8.07 -11.08 10.88
N GLY A 69 8.81 -10.00 10.59
CA GLY A 69 8.62 -8.70 11.23
C GLY A 69 7.25 -8.10 10.96
N ALA A 70 6.78 -8.16 9.71
CA ALA A 70 5.45 -7.69 9.32
C ALA A 70 4.33 -8.50 10.00
N ALA A 71 4.46 -9.84 10.03
CA ALA A 71 3.51 -10.70 10.72
C ALA A 71 3.47 -10.44 12.23
N ALA A 72 4.62 -10.18 12.86
CA ALA A 72 4.71 -9.80 14.26
C ALA A 72 4.02 -8.45 14.58
N GLN A 73 3.87 -7.57 13.60
CA GLN A 73 3.06 -6.35 13.70
C GLN A 73 1.57 -6.57 13.39
N GLY A 74 1.16 -7.82 13.13
CA GLY A 74 -0.23 -8.17 12.84
C GLY A 74 -0.62 -8.04 11.37
N LEU A 75 0.32 -7.77 10.45
CA LEU A 75 0.02 -7.73 9.02
C LEU A 75 -0.12 -9.15 8.45
N PRO A 76 -1.23 -9.48 7.77
CA PRO A 76 -1.37 -10.75 7.07
C PRO A 76 -0.34 -10.90 5.94
N ILE A 77 0.20 -12.11 5.79
CA ILE A 77 1.13 -12.44 4.70
C ILE A 77 0.40 -13.26 3.63
N CYS A 78 0.27 -12.69 2.44
CA CYS A 78 -0.33 -13.31 1.27
C CYS A 78 0.75 -13.82 0.33
N ILE A 79 0.69 -15.09 -0.05
CA ILE A 79 1.73 -15.75 -0.85
C ILE A 79 1.20 -15.97 -2.26
N LEU A 80 1.78 -15.27 -3.23
CA LEU A 80 1.42 -15.35 -4.64
C LEU A 80 2.46 -16.18 -5.40
N HIS A 81 2.03 -17.34 -5.88
CA HIS A 81 2.90 -18.31 -6.56
C HIS A 81 2.21 -18.97 -7.76
N ASP A 82 3.01 -19.57 -8.63
CA ASP A 82 2.51 -20.35 -9.76
C ASP A 82 1.90 -21.68 -9.32
N TYR A 83 0.95 -22.22 -10.08
CA TYR A 83 0.44 -23.57 -9.81
C TYR A 83 1.38 -24.63 -10.35
N ASP A 84 2.42 -24.92 -9.57
CA ASP A 84 3.37 -26.00 -9.77
C ASP A 84 3.80 -26.63 -8.43
N ILE A 85 4.60 -27.69 -8.51
CA ILE A 85 5.04 -28.45 -7.33
C ILE A 85 5.82 -27.58 -6.33
N ASN A 86 6.64 -26.63 -6.81
CA ASN A 86 7.44 -25.79 -5.92
C ASN A 86 6.57 -24.69 -5.31
N GLY A 87 5.70 -24.06 -6.10
CA GLY A 87 4.74 -23.06 -5.63
C GLY A 87 3.90 -23.58 -4.47
N LEU A 88 3.32 -24.77 -4.63
CA LEU A 88 2.54 -25.44 -3.57
C LEU A 88 3.34 -25.74 -2.29
N LEU A 89 4.66 -25.79 -2.37
CA LEU A 89 5.54 -26.00 -1.21
C LEU A 89 6.01 -24.69 -0.58
N ILE A 90 5.87 -23.54 -1.25
CA ILE A 90 6.35 -22.25 -0.72
C ILE A 90 5.68 -21.95 0.61
N HIS A 91 4.35 -22.09 0.66
CA HIS A 91 3.55 -21.84 1.86
C HIS A 91 4.09 -22.63 3.07
N ASP A 92 4.21 -23.96 2.93
CA ASP A 92 4.76 -24.84 3.96
C ASP A 92 6.16 -24.40 4.41
N THR A 93 7.04 -24.10 3.45
CA THR A 93 8.43 -23.77 3.80
C THR A 93 8.55 -22.47 4.58
N LEU A 94 7.62 -21.53 4.41
CA LEU A 94 7.60 -20.25 5.11
C LEU A 94 7.04 -20.36 6.53
N LEU A 95 6.16 -21.33 6.76
CA LEU A 95 5.53 -21.56 8.05
C LEU A 95 6.29 -22.52 8.96
N GLU A 96 7.08 -23.42 8.39
CA GLU A 96 7.81 -24.41 9.18
C GLU A 96 9.32 -24.10 9.29
N PRO A 97 9.92 -24.33 10.47
CA PRO A 97 11.36 -24.32 10.60
C PRO A 97 11.95 -25.44 9.74
N THR A 98 13.02 -25.14 9.03
CA THR A 98 13.75 -26.14 8.23
C THR A 98 15.09 -26.43 8.87
N LYS A 99 15.74 -27.54 8.50
CA LYS A 99 17.08 -27.89 9.00
C LYS A 99 18.15 -26.78 8.82
N ARG A 100 17.89 -25.79 7.96
CA ARG A 100 18.82 -24.70 7.64
C ARG A 100 18.32 -23.33 8.13
N ARG A 101 17.07 -23.21 8.60
CA ARG A 101 16.42 -21.93 8.86
C ARG A 101 15.48 -22.07 10.05
N ASP A 102 15.77 -21.30 11.09
CA ASP A 102 15.00 -21.31 12.34
C ASP A 102 13.95 -20.18 12.40
N SER A 103 14.01 -19.21 11.48
CA SER A 103 12.97 -18.19 11.32
C SER A 103 11.83 -18.72 10.45
N PHE A 104 10.59 -18.54 10.89
CA PHE A 104 9.35 -18.88 10.19
C PHE A 104 8.28 -17.85 10.54
N ILE A 105 7.27 -17.72 9.67
CA ILE A 105 6.22 -16.73 9.84
C ILE A 105 5.22 -17.23 10.88
N GLU A 106 5.11 -16.53 11.99
CA GLU A 106 4.05 -16.71 12.99
C GLU A 106 2.98 -15.64 12.78
N GLY A 107 1.76 -16.05 12.45
CA GLY A 107 0.64 -15.13 12.21
C GLY A 107 -0.29 -15.60 11.10
N THR A 108 -1.16 -14.69 10.66
CA THR A 108 -2.13 -14.97 9.60
C THR A 108 -1.44 -15.02 8.24
N THR A 109 -1.56 -16.16 7.55
CA THR A 109 -1.07 -16.31 6.18
C THR A 109 -2.16 -16.80 5.25
N TYR A 110 -2.10 -16.35 4.00
CA TYR A 110 -3.04 -16.73 2.95
C TYR A 110 -2.27 -17.20 1.72
N ASP A 111 -2.66 -18.37 1.21
CA ASP A 111 -2.25 -18.82 -0.10
C ASP A 111 -3.11 -18.12 -1.17
N LEU A 112 -2.44 -17.35 -2.03
CA LEU A 112 -3.01 -16.70 -3.21
C LEU A 112 -2.46 -17.32 -4.50
N GLY A 113 -2.00 -18.57 -4.49
CA GLY A 113 -1.84 -19.38 -5.69
C GLY A 113 -3.20 -19.75 -6.29
N PHE A 114 -3.20 -20.22 -7.54
CA PHE A 114 -4.42 -20.81 -8.08
C PHE A 114 -4.76 -22.11 -7.36
N THR A 115 -6.04 -22.36 -7.14
CA THR A 115 -6.54 -23.69 -6.78
C THR A 115 -6.83 -24.50 -8.03
N TYR A 116 -6.81 -25.83 -7.92
CA TYR A 116 -7.16 -26.70 -9.04
C TYR A 116 -8.59 -26.46 -9.57
N GLU A 117 -9.53 -26.17 -8.69
CA GLU A 117 -10.91 -25.83 -9.06
C GLU A 117 -10.98 -24.54 -9.91
N GLN A 118 -10.22 -23.52 -9.52
CA GLN A 118 -10.10 -22.29 -10.32
C GLN A 118 -9.45 -22.57 -11.68
N LEU A 119 -8.47 -23.47 -11.76
CA LEU A 119 -7.85 -23.80 -13.06
C LEU A 119 -8.83 -24.47 -14.04
N LYS A 120 -9.72 -25.32 -13.54
CA LYS A 120 -10.76 -25.96 -14.38
C LYS A 120 -11.73 -24.96 -14.98
N THR A 121 -12.03 -23.88 -14.28
CA THR A 121 -12.96 -22.83 -14.75
C THR A 121 -12.25 -21.77 -15.60
N LEU A 122 -11.00 -21.43 -15.27
CA LEU A 122 -10.25 -20.38 -15.94
C LEU A 122 -9.72 -20.77 -17.34
N MET A 123 -9.86 -22.04 -17.76
CA MET A 123 -9.42 -22.56 -19.08
C MET A 123 -8.07 -22.01 -19.55
N LYS A 124 -7.11 -21.84 -18.63
CA LYS A 124 -5.79 -21.30 -18.98
C LYS A 124 -4.93 -22.36 -19.60
N ARG A 125 -3.90 -21.94 -20.35
CA ARG A 125 -3.03 -22.83 -21.13
C ARG A 125 -2.06 -23.54 -20.19
N PRO A 126 -2.31 -24.80 -19.76
CA PRO A 126 -1.31 -25.54 -19.03
C PRO A 126 -0.06 -25.69 -19.90
N GLU A 127 1.10 -25.50 -19.30
CA GLU A 127 2.37 -25.75 -19.96
C GLU A 127 2.80 -27.18 -19.63
N PRO A 128 3.22 -27.98 -20.63
CA PRO A 128 3.77 -29.30 -20.37
C PRO A 128 5.08 -29.17 -19.57
N VAL A 129 5.26 -30.05 -18.59
CA VAL A 129 6.47 -30.08 -17.76
C VAL A 129 7.13 -31.46 -17.79
N GLU A 130 8.45 -31.48 -17.94
CA GLU A 130 9.25 -32.69 -17.74
C GLU A 130 9.80 -32.73 -16.32
N LEU A 131 9.17 -33.54 -15.46
CA LEU A 131 9.59 -33.65 -14.07
C LEU A 131 10.85 -34.48 -13.89
N LYS A 132 11.80 -33.94 -13.14
CA LYS A 132 12.98 -34.67 -12.65
C LYS A 132 12.57 -35.63 -11.53
N ALA A 133 13.44 -36.61 -11.23
CA ALA A 133 13.17 -37.60 -10.19
C ALA A 133 12.91 -36.97 -8.81
N GLY A 134 13.60 -35.87 -8.48
CA GLY A 134 13.40 -35.12 -7.25
C GLY A 134 12.01 -34.48 -7.14
N ASP A 135 11.53 -33.87 -8.22
CA ASP A 135 10.22 -33.21 -8.25
C ASP A 135 9.08 -34.23 -8.19
N ARG A 136 9.24 -35.40 -8.82
CA ARG A 136 8.33 -36.53 -8.64
C ARG A 136 8.29 -37.01 -7.20
N GLY A 137 9.43 -37.00 -6.51
CA GLY A 137 9.52 -37.33 -5.09
C GLY A 137 8.73 -36.35 -4.22
N LYS A 138 8.91 -35.04 -4.45
CA LYS A 138 8.15 -33.98 -3.77
C LYS A 138 6.64 -34.13 -4.00
N LEU A 139 6.21 -34.32 -5.24
CA LEU A 139 4.80 -34.46 -5.60
C LEU A 139 4.16 -35.70 -4.96
N ARG A 140 4.90 -36.82 -4.85
CA ARG A 140 4.43 -37.98 -4.07
C ARG A 140 4.29 -37.66 -2.58
N GLY A 141 5.19 -36.85 -2.03
CA GLY A 141 5.08 -36.35 -0.66
C GLY A 141 3.78 -35.55 -0.47
N LEU A 142 3.53 -34.57 -1.34
CA LEU A 142 2.29 -33.78 -1.33
C LEU A 142 1.04 -34.67 -1.37
N LEU A 143 1.02 -35.72 -2.21
CA LEU A 143 -0.09 -36.67 -2.27
C LEU A 143 -0.21 -37.50 -0.98
N ALA A 144 0.91 -37.99 -0.45
CA ALA A 144 0.94 -38.79 0.78
C ALA A 144 0.46 -37.99 2.00
N ASP A 145 0.77 -36.70 2.03
CA ASP A 145 0.36 -35.76 3.08
C ASP A 145 -1.06 -35.19 2.84
N ALA A 146 -1.77 -35.67 1.82
CA ALA A 146 -3.10 -35.22 1.42
C ALA A 146 -3.21 -33.71 1.11
N LYS A 147 -2.09 -33.08 0.71
CA LYS A 147 -2.03 -31.68 0.28
C LYS A 147 -2.48 -31.48 -1.17
N VAL A 148 -2.46 -32.55 -1.96
CA VAL A 148 -3.03 -32.60 -3.31
C VAL A 148 -3.89 -33.84 -3.48
N SER A 149 -4.97 -33.71 -4.25
CA SER A 149 -5.82 -34.83 -4.66
C SER A 149 -5.13 -35.74 -5.70
N SER A 150 -5.75 -36.89 -6.00
CA SER A 150 -5.24 -37.80 -7.04
C SER A 150 -5.31 -37.15 -8.42
N GLU A 151 -6.35 -36.35 -8.67
CA GLU A 151 -6.55 -35.60 -9.90
C GLU A 151 -5.48 -34.52 -10.07
N GLU A 152 -5.19 -33.76 -9.01
CA GLU A 152 -4.12 -32.76 -8.99
C GLU A 152 -2.75 -33.38 -9.18
N TYR A 153 -2.50 -34.53 -8.54
CA TYR A 153 -1.26 -35.28 -8.73
C TYR A 153 -1.05 -35.69 -10.19
N GLU A 154 -2.08 -36.25 -10.84
CA GLU A 154 -2.02 -36.64 -12.25
C GLU A 154 -1.87 -35.43 -13.20
N PHE A 155 -2.45 -34.29 -12.84
CA PHE A 155 -2.28 -33.04 -13.56
C PHE A 155 -0.84 -32.52 -13.44
N LEU A 156 -0.33 -32.37 -12.22
CA LEU A 156 1.00 -31.83 -11.92
C LEU A 156 2.14 -32.72 -12.42
N LEU A 157 1.88 -34.01 -12.67
CA LEU A 157 2.84 -34.90 -13.36
C LEU A 157 3.16 -34.46 -14.79
N LYS A 158 2.24 -33.76 -15.44
CA LYS A 158 2.29 -33.44 -16.88
C LYS A 158 2.29 -31.96 -17.15
N TYR A 159 1.70 -31.17 -16.25
CA TYR A 159 1.39 -29.77 -16.48
C TYR A 159 1.71 -28.88 -15.29
N ARG A 160 1.96 -27.62 -15.59
CA ARG A 160 1.99 -26.50 -14.64
C ARG A 160 1.21 -25.32 -15.19
N VAL A 161 0.81 -24.39 -14.33
CA VAL A 161 0.15 -23.15 -14.77
C VAL A 161 0.86 -21.94 -14.15
N GLU A 162 1.45 -21.10 -15.00
CA GLU A 162 2.05 -19.85 -14.54
C GLU A 162 0.98 -18.78 -14.31
N LEU A 163 1.18 -17.92 -13.30
CA LEU A 163 0.36 -16.73 -13.08
C LEU A 163 0.40 -15.77 -14.27
N ASN A 164 1.52 -15.75 -14.99
CA ASN A 164 1.69 -14.99 -16.25
C ASN A 164 0.72 -15.40 -17.37
N ALA A 165 -0.07 -16.48 -17.18
CA ALA A 165 -1.17 -16.80 -18.07
C ALA A 165 -2.34 -15.80 -17.96
N LEU A 166 -2.36 -14.92 -16.95
CA LEU A 166 -3.25 -13.76 -16.82
C LEU A 166 -2.60 -12.50 -17.41
N THR A 167 -3.39 -11.68 -18.09
CA THR A 167 -2.97 -10.30 -18.35
C THR A 167 -2.87 -9.52 -17.02
N PRO A 168 -2.11 -8.42 -16.94
CA PRO A 168 -2.04 -7.59 -15.75
C PRO A 168 -3.41 -7.20 -15.18
N LEU A 169 -4.34 -6.80 -16.05
CA LEU A 169 -5.69 -6.40 -15.62
C LEU A 169 -6.51 -7.59 -15.09
N GLU A 170 -6.40 -8.76 -15.73
CA GLU A 170 -7.08 -9.96 -15.26
C GLU A 170 -6.53 -10.43 -13.90
N LEU A 171 -5.21 -10.42 -13.74
CA LEU A 171 -4.56 -10.78 -12.47
C LEU A 171 -4.97 -9.84 -11.36
N LEU A 172 -4.99 -8.54 -11.63
CA LEU A 172 -5.40 -7.60 -10.61
C LEU A 172 -6.84 -7.84 -10.16
N ARG A 173 -7.79 -7.96 -11.11
CA ARG A 173 -9.20 -8.20 -10.77
C ARG A 173 -9.40 -9.50 -9.99
N TRP A 174 -8.63 -10.52 -10.35
CA TRP A 174 -8.63 -11.78 -9.64
C TRP A 174 -8.11 -11.61 -8.21
N LEU A 175 -6.98 -10.93 -8.02
CA LEU A 175 -6.44 -10.63 -6.69
C LEU A 175 -7.39 -9.76 -5.85
N GLU A 176 -8.01 -8.74 -6.45
CA GLU A 176 -9.02 -7.90 -5.78
C GLU A 176 -10.16 -8.77 -5.23
N ALA A 177 -10.70 -9.69 -6.04
CA ALA A 177 -11.78 -10.59 -5.62
C ALA A 177 -11.34 -11.60 -4.56
N GLU A 178 -10.14 -12.20 -4.69
CA GLU A 178 -9.61 -13.14 -3.70
C GLU A 178 -9.35 -12.46 -2.35
N LEU A 179 -8.82 -11.24 -2.37
CA LEU A 179 -8.54 -10.46 -1.17
C LEU A 179 -9.83 -9.96 -0.51
N GLU A 180 -10.81 -9.51 -1.28
CA GLU A 180 -12.12 -9.09 -0.76
C GLU A 180 -12.86 -10.24 -0.04
N GLN A 181 -12.83 -11.46 -0.61
CA GLN A 181 -13.39 -12.64 0.05
C GLN A 181 -12.75 -12.98 1.40
N ARG A 182 -11.55 -12.46 1.65
CA ARG A 182 -10.79 -12.65 2.89
C ARG A 182 -10.84 -11.42 3.80
N GLU A 183 -11.71 -10.46 3.51
CA GLU A 183 -11.82 -9.18 4.23
C GLU A 183 -10.51 -8.35 4.19
N LEU A 184 -9.68 -8.61 3.18
CA LEU A 184 -8.39 -7.97 2.95
C LEU A 184 -8.44 -6.98 1.78
N TRP A 185 -9.54 -6.25 1.66
CA TRP A 185 -9.64 -5.14 0.71
C TRP A 185 -8.72 -3.98 1.13
N LYS A 186 -9.10 -2.73 0.88
CA LYS A 186 -8.36 -1.55 1.34
C LYS A 186 -8.64 -1.30 2.82
N THR A 187 -7.70 -0.65 3.48
CA THR A 187 -7.85 -0.11 4.82
C THR A 187 -8.96 0.93 4.80
N ILE A 188 -9.97 0.71 5.63
CA ILE A 188 -11.03 1.68 5.88
C ILE A 188 -10.89 2.14 7.33
N PRO A 189 -10.60 3.43 7.58
CA PRO A 189 -10.51 3.97 8.94
C PRO A 189 -11.90 4.00 9.58
N ASP A 190 -11.94 4.10 10.91
CA ASP A 190 -13.18 4.46 11.59
C ASP A 190 -13.55 5.95 11.37
N GLU A 191 -14.77 6.33 11.74
CA GLU A 191 -15.27 7.71 11.56
C GLU A 191 -14.48 8.75 12.36
N VAL A 192 -13.85 8.37 13.48
CA VAL A 192 -13.05 9.28 14.29
C VAL A 192 -11.73 9.54 13.59
N GLN A 193 -11.03 8.48 13.19
CA GLN A 193 -9.78 8.54 12.45
C GLN A 193 -9.92 9.31 11.13
N LEU A 194 -11.01 9.08 10.39
CA LEU A 194 -11.27 9.78 9.14
C LEU A 194 -11.44 11.29 9.37
N ARG A 195 -12.25 11.67 10.37
CA ARG A 195 -12.50 13.08 10.68
C ARG A 195 -11.24 13.76 11.19
N GLU A 196 -10.51 13.15 12.11
CA GLU A 196 -9.26 13.71 12.63
C GLU A 196 -8.24 13.94 11.51
N GLU A 197 -8.09 13.00 10.58
CA GLU A 197 -7.22 13.17 9.41
C GLU A 197 -7.73 14.30 8.51
N ALA A 198 -9.02 14.32 8.15
CA ALA A 198 -9.59 15.36 7.28
C ALA A 198 -9.49 16.77 7.92
N GLU A 199 -9.77 16.90 9.21
CA GLU A 199 -9.65 18.14 9.98
C GLU A 199 -8.20 18.62 10.06
N SER A 200 -7.25 17.71 10.30
CA SER A 200 -5.83 18.03 10.31
C SER A 200 -5.39 18.60 8.96
N GLN A 201 -5.78 17.95 7.86
CA GLN A 201 -5.45 18.39 6.51
C GLN A 201 -6.11 19.73 6.15
N MET A 202 -7.36 19.92 6.58
CA MET A 202 -8.07 21.19 6.41
C MET A 202 -7.39 22.33 7.17
N ARG A 203 -7.01 22.12 8.44
CA ARG A 203 -6.32 23.13 9.27
C ARG A 203 -4.97 23.51 8.68
N ALA A 204 -4.20 22.52 8.23
CA ALA A 204 -2.92 22.77 7.57
C ALA A 204 -3.11 23.66 6.32
N GLU A 205 -4.07 23.30 5.48
CA GLU A 205 -4.35 24.04 4.24
C GLU A 205 -4.82 25.49 4.49
N LEU A 206 -5.67 25.71 5.50
CA LEU A 206 -6.10 27.06 5.86
C LEU A 206 -4.96 27.88 6.49
N SER A 207 -4.09 27.25 7.26
CA SER A 207 -2.91 27.89 7.84
C SER A 207 -1.96 28.37 6.75
N ASP A 208 -1.64 27.49 5.80
CA ASP A 208 -0.82 27.85 4.64
C ASP A 208 -1.45 28.99 3.85
N TYR A 209 -2.77 28.97 3.70
CA TYR A 209 -3.50 30.05 3.03
C TYR A 209 -3.38 31.41 3.74
N ARG A 210 -3.57 31.43 5.06
CA ARG A 210 -3.45 32.65 5.88
C ARG A 210 -2.06 33.26 5.82
N ILE A 211 -1.04 32.40 5.89
CA ILE A 211 0.35 32.83 5.84
C ILE A 211 0.64 33.44 4.47
N GLY A 212 0.14 32.83 3.39
CA GLY A 212 0.20 33.40 2.04
C GLY A 212 -0.44 34.80 1.95
N LEU A 213 -1.69 34.94 2.39
CA LEU A 213 -2.39 36.24 2.40
C LEU A 213 -1.64 37.31 3.21
N ALA A 214 -1.14 36.97 4.40
CA ALA A 214 -0.40 37.90 5.24
C ALA A 214 0.91 38.36 4.56
N SER A 215 1.55 37.47 3.82
CA SER A 215 2.79 37.74 3.11
C SER A 215 2.55 38.61 1.89
N ASP A 216 1.47 38.37 1.14
CA ASP A 216 1.04 39.21 0.01
C ASP A 216 0.72 40.65 0.45
N VAL A 217 0.04 40.83 1.59
CA VAL A 217 -0.22 42.14 2.18
C VAL A 217 1.10 42.81 2.61
N ALA A 218 2.01 42.08 3.25
CA ALA A 218 3.30 42.61 3.67
C ALA A 218 4.14 43.08 2.47
N VAL A 219 4.17 42.29 1.38
CA VAL A 219 4.81 42.67 0.12
C VAL A 219 4.19 43.97 -0.43
N SER A 220 2.87 44.05 -0.50
CA SER A 220 2.16 45.22 -1.03
C SER A 220 2.47 46.50 -0.24
N ILE A 221 2.45 46.44 1.10
CA ILE A 221 2.83 47.57 1.97
C ILE A 221 4.29 47.99 1.75
N LEU A 222 5.21 47.02 1.62
CA LEU A 222 6.63 47.31 1.44
C LEU A 222 6.93 47.93 0.07
N GLU A 223 6.22 47.52 -0.98
CA GLU A 223 6.26 48.15 -2.30
C GLU A 223 5.77 49.60 -2.24
N GLU A 224 4.64 49.88 -1.58
CA GLU A 224 4.13 51.24 -1.40
C GLU A 224 5.10 52.15 -0.63
N LEU A 225 5.83 51.59 0.35
CA LEU A 225 6.84 52.30 1.13
C LEU A 225 8.19 52.45 0.39
N GLY A 226 8.33 51.88 -0.81
CA GLY A 226 9.56 51.94 -1.61
C GLY A 226 10.73 51.13 -1.04
N LEU A 227 10.42 50.05 -0.30
CA LEU A 227 11.38 49.20 0.41
C LEU A 227 11.64 47.87 -0.32
N ASP A 228 11.97 47.92 -1.61
CA ASP A 228 12.20 46.75 -2.48
C ASP A 228 13.23 45.72 -1.96
N ARG A 229 14.07 46.11 -0.99
CA ARG A 229 15.09 45.26 -0.35
C ARG A 229 14.61 44.51 0.90
N ALA A 230 13.37 44.67 1.33
CA ALA A 230 12.85 44.05 2.55
C ALA A 230 12.43 42.57 2.40
N ARG A 231 12.58 41.97 1.20
CA ARG A 231 12.22 40.56 0.93
C ARG A 231 12.82 39.55 1.91
N GLU A 232 14.09 39.68 2.26
CA GLU A 232 14.74 38.76 3.24
C GLU A 232 14.10 38.82 4.63
N LEU A 233 13.49 39.96 4.99
CA LEU A 233 12.77 40.14 6.25
C LEU A 233 11.37 39.51 6.20
N ILE A 234 10.73 39.51 5.02
CA ILE A 234 9.45 38.84 4.77
C ILE A 234 9.64 37.33 4.86
N ASP A 235 10.64 36.77 4.17
CA ASP A 235 10.93 35.32 4.20
C ASP A 235 11.20 34.85 5.65
N GLY A 236 11.86 35.67 6.46
CA GLY A 236 12.09 35.41 7.89
C GLY A 236 10.82 35.48 8.74
N ILE A 237 9.88 36.38 8.41
CA ILE A 237 8.56 36.48 9.06
C ILE A 237 7.67 35.30 8.65
N GLU A 238 7.69 34.90 7.38
CA GLU A 238 6.98 33.71 6.88
C GLU A 238 7.40 32.45 7.63
N SER A 239 8.71 32.19 7.71
CA SER A 239 9.24 31.02 8.42
C SER A 239 8.88 31.06 9.91
N TYR A 240 8.96 32.23 10.55
CA TYR A 240 8.60 32.39 11.95
C TYR A 240 7.09 32.25 12.20
N ALA A 241 6.27 32.76 11.29
CA ALA A 241 4.82 32.66 11.34
C ALA A 241 4.37 31.22 11.09
N GLN A 242 4.99 30.48 10.19
CA GLN A 242 4.74 29.04 9.99
C GLN A 242 4.98 28.24 11.28
N ASP A 243 6.10 28.48 11.97
CA ASP A 243 6.43 27.80 13.22
C ASP A 243 5.44 28.14 14.36
N ARG A 244 4.89 29.35 14.39
CA ARG A 244 3.96 29.83 15.44
C ARG A 244 2.47 29.62 15.13
N ALA A 245 2.09 29.61 13.86
CA ALA A 245 0.70 29.53 13.40
C ALA A 245 0.01 28.24 13.86
N MET A 246 0.77 27.16 13.99
CA MET A 246 0.28 25.88 14.49
C MET A 246 0.01 25.87 16.00
N GLU A 247 0.65 26.75 16.79
CA GLU A 247 0.54 26.77 18.26
C GLU A 247 -0.39 27.87 18.80
N GLU A 248 -0.48 29.03 18.14
CA GLU A 248 -1.15 30.23 18.70
C GLU A 248 -2.39 30.71 17.92
N ILE A 249 -2.66 30.20 16.70
CA ILE A 249 -3.87 30.58 15.98
C ILE A 249 -5.05 29.81 16.57
N ASP A 250 -5.94 30.54 17.25
CA ASP A 250 -7.25 30.04 17.68
C ASP A 250 -8.10 29.81 16.43
N TRP A 251 -7.94 28.64 15.83
CA TRP A 251 -8.76 28.21 14.71
C TRP A 251 -10.17 27.95 15.22
N PRO A 252 -11.22 28.50 14.58
CA PRO A 252 -12.57 28.04 14.87
C PRO A 252 -12.57 26.52 14.74
N TYR A 253 -13.11 25.83 15.75
CA TYR A 253 -13.27 24.39 15.68
C TYR A 253 -14.04 24.07 14.40
N VAL A 254 -13.36 23.46 13.43
CA VAL A 254 -14.01 22.97 12.23
C VAL A 254 -14.15 21.48 12.37
N GLU A 255 -15.41 21.05 12.45
CA GLU A 255 -15.77 19.63 12.40
C GLU A 255 -15.81 19.20 10.94
N SER A 256 -15.04 18.18 10.58
CA SER A 256 -15.11 17.63 9.22
C SER A 256 -16.43 16.89 9.00
N LYS A 257 -16.99 17.03 7.80
CA LYS A 257 -18.19 16.31 7.36
C LYS A 257 -17.85 15.01 6.63
N ALA A 258 -16.57 14.65 6.58
CA ALA A 258 -16.11 13.42 5.94
C ALA A 258 -16.80 12.19 6.52
N SER A 259 -17.39 11.38 5.64
CA SER A 259 -18.04 10.12 6.00
C SER A 259 -17.31 8.92 5.41
N VAL A 260 -17.37 7.79 6.12
CA VAL A 260 -16.74 6.54 5.66
C VAL A 260 -17.40 6.05 4.36
N ASP A 261 -18.71 6.20 4.21
CA ASP A 261 -19.43 5.82 2.98
C ASP A 261 -18.92 6.61 1.77
N GLU A 262 -18.72 7.93 1.92
CA GLU A 262 -18.16 8.75 0.86
C GLU A 262 -16.72 8.39 0.53
N LEU A 263 -15.89 8.14 1.55
CA LEU A 263 -14.54 7.66 1.40
C LEU A 263 -14.50 6.36 0.56
N VAL A 264 -15.34 5.38 0.91
CA VAL A 264 -15.44 4.10 0.20
C VAL A 264 -15.83 4.31 -1.26
N GLU A 265 -16.81 5.15 -1.55
CA GLU A 265 -17.22 5.45 -2.93
C GLU A 265 -16.12 6.17 -3.73
N ARG A 266 -15.35 7.05 -3.10
CA ARG A 266 -14.18 7.70 -3.73
C ARG A 266 -13.08 6.69 -4.02
N LEU A 267 -12.78 5.79 -3.07
CA LEU A 267 -11.78 4.72 -3.25
C LEU A 267 -12.17 3.75 -4.36
N LYS A 268 -13.45 3.41 -4.53
CA LYS A 268 -13.92 2.59 -5.67
C LYS A 268 -13.69 3.28 -7.02
N LYS A 269 -13.84 4.61 -7.07
CA LYS A 269 -13.63 5.41 -8.30
C LYS A 269 -12.15 5.63 -8.60
N ARG A 270 -11.29 5.67 -7.57
CA ARG A 270 -9.84 5.86 -7.66
C ARG A 270 -9.12 4.83 -6.78
N PRO A 271 -9.10 3.54 -7.19
CA PRO A 271 -8.55 2.46 -6.39
C PRO A 271 -7.05 2.61 -6.12
N GLU A 272 -6.32 3.35 -6.94
CA GLU A 272 -4.91 3.71 -6.75
C GLU A 272 -4.67 4.66 -5.57
N ASN A 273 -5.71 5.21 -4.96
CA ASN A 273 -5.58 6.04 -3.77
C ASN A 273 -5.57 5.21 -2.49
N TYR A 274 -4.79 5.65 -1.52
CA TYR A 274 -4.94 5.23 -0.13
C TYR A 274 -6.03 6.04 0.56
N TRP A 275 -6.55 5.54 1.68
CA TRP A 275 -7.59 6.25 2.43
C TRP A 275 -7.09 7.60 2.94
N LYS A 276 -5.85 7.70 3.45
CA LYS A 276 -5.26 8.97 3.91
C LYS A 276 -5.18 10.02 2.81
N HIS A 277 -4.76 9.62 1.61
CA HIS A 277 -4.75 10.52 0.45
C HIS A 277 -6.17 11.01 0.12
N THR A 278 -7.15 10.12 0.18
CA THR A 278 -8.54 10.47 -0.10
C THR A 278 -9.13 11.36 0.99
N ALA A 279 -8.83 11.09 2.27
CA ALA A 279 -9.20 11.91 3.41
C ALA A 279 -8.61 13.32 3.32
N ARG A 280 -7.34 13.44 2.89
CA ARG A 280 -6.72 14.72 2.57
C ARG A 280 -7.51 15.49 1.52
N VAL A 281 -7.84 14.85 0.40
CA VAL A 281 -8.64 15.51 -0.66
C VAL A 281 -9.99 15.98 -0.13
N MET A 282 -10.66 15.19 0.72
CA MET A 282 -11.91 15.58 1.37
C MET A 282 -11.73 16.81 2.26
N GLY A 283 -10.70 16.83 3.11
CA GLY A 283 -10.38 17.99 3.97
C GLY A 283 -10.05 19.26 3.17
N LEU A 284 -9.33 19.13 2.05
CA LEU A 284 -9.03 20.25 1.15
C LEU A 284 -10.30 20.83 0.50
N GLU A 285 -11.24 19.98 0.08
CA GLU A 285 -12.52 20.41 -0.48
C GLU A 285 -13.39 21.11 0.58
N GLU A 286 -13.34 20.65 1.83
CA GLU A 286 -14.01 21.31 2.96
C GLU A 286 -13.37 22.64 3.35
N ALA A 287 -12.08 22.84 3.08
CA ALA A 287 -11.38 24.10 3.31
C ALA A 287 -11.79 25.21 2.32
N ALA A 288 -12.17 24.85 1.09
CA ALA A 288 -12.36 25.80 -0.01
C ALA A 288 -13.36 26.94 0.28
N PRO A 289 -14.56 26.68 0.86
CA PRO A 289 -15.50 27.76 1.19
C PRO A 289 -14.94 28.79 2.19
N PHE A 290 -14.08 28.36 3.12
CA PHE A 290 -13.47 29.27 4.09
C PHE A 290 -12.44 30.19 3.43
N LYS A 291 -11.67 29.68 2.46
CA LYS A 291 -10.75 30.50 1.67
C LYS A 291 -11.50 31.59 0.90
N ASP A 292 -12.62 31.23 0.27
CA ASP A 292 -13.47 32.18 -0.46
C ASP A 292 -14.06 33.29 0.45
N GLU A 293 -14.32 32.99 1.73
CA GLU A 293 -14.75 33.98 2.72
C GLU A 293 -13.59 34.88 3.15
N MET A 294 -12.42 34.31 3.41
CA MET A 294 -11.21 35.03 3.79
C MET A 294 -10.73 36.01 2.72
N ASP A 295 -10.87 35.64 1.44
CA ASP A 295 -10.55 36.53 0.33
C ASP A 295 -11.42 37.79 0.35
N LYS A 296 -12.73 37.63 0.62
CA LYS A 296 -13.65 38.77 0.70
C LYS A 296 -13.28 39.69 1.85
N GLU A 297 -12.92 39.15 3.01
CA GLU A 297 -12.48 39.96 4.16
C GLU A 297 -11.15 40.66 3.89
N SER A 298 -10.21 40.01 3.21
CA SER A 298 -8.90 40.61 2.90
C SER A 298 -9.00 41.81 1.95
N VAL A 299 -9.94 41.78 0.99
CA VAL A 299 -10.22 42.90 0.07
C VAL A 299 -10.82 44.11 0.80
N ASP A 300 -11.57 43.88 1.89
CA ASP A 300 -12.16 44.97 2.68
C ASP A 300 -11.13 45.66 3.62
N VAL A 301 -9.97 45.06 3.85
CA VAL A 301 -8.92 45.56 4.75
C VAL A 301 -7.81 46.32 4.02
N ILE A 302 -7.64 46.10 2.71
CA ILE A 302 -6.70 46.81 1.82
C ILE A 302 -7.34 48.08 1.27
#